data_AF-A0AAW5L6V8-F1
#
_entry.id   AF-A0AAW5L6V8-F1
#
_cell.length_a   1.000
_cell.length_b   1.000
_cell.length_c   1.000
_cell.angle_alpha   90.00
_cell.angle_beta   90.00
_cell.angle_gamma   90.00
#
_symmetry.space_group_name_H-M   'P 1'
#
loop_
_entity.id
_entity.type
_entity.pdbx_description
1 polymer ?
#
loop_
_entity_poly.entity_id
_entity_poly.type
_entity_poly.pdbx_seq_one_letter_code
_entity_poly.pdbx_strand_id
1 'polypeptide(L)'
;MFNWLKIYQELEGEIAYIEFDLQRSKRELKRWVSGDLQDVRLTAESEGAKVEERIATIEYELAHKMNDMWDLNKLICKFEGLEHQILKLKYVDGLTLANIASELNYNPDYIRRRHAEVMKVVKFIDAL
;
A
#
# COMPACT_ATOMS: atom_id res chain seq x y z
N MET A 1 6.36 -0.83 -19.81
CA MET A 1 6.81 0.50 -19.37
C MET A 1 5.75 1.02 -18.39
N PHE A 2 6.13 1.60 -17.24
CA PHE A 2 5.28 1.81 -16.04
C PHE A 2 5.00 0.59 -15.14
N ASN A 3 5.81 -0.47 -15.23
CA ASN A 3 5.66 -1.66 -14.37
C ASN A 3 5.68 -1.32 -12.86
N TRP A 4 6.42 -0.28 -12.48
CA TRP A 4 6.49 0.19 -11.10
C TRP A 4 5.11 0.58 -10.53
N LEU A 5 4.18 1.10 -11.35
CA LEU A 5 2.86 1.54 -10.88
C LEU A 5 2.02 0.34 -10.44
N LYS A 6 2.08 -0.76 -11.21
CA LYS A 6 1.40 -2.00 -10.86
C LYS A 6 1.98 -2.60 -9.58
N ILE A 7 3.31 -2.72 -9.51
CA ILE A 7 4.00 -3.21 -8.30
C ILE A 7 3.63 -2.35 -7.08
N TYR A 8 3.58 -1.02 -7.25
CA TYR A 8 3.20 -0.11 -6.17
C TYR A 8 1.78 -0.39 -5.67
N GLN A 9 0.81 -0.52 -6.58
CA GLN A 9 -0.59 -0.77 -6.23
C GLN A 9 -0.80 -2.16 -5.60
N GLU A 10 -0.11 -3.18 -6.10
CA GLU A 10 -0.14 -4.52 -5.51
C GLU A 10 0.43 -4.49 -4.10
N LEU A 11 1.59 -3.88 -3.91
CA LEU A 11 2.25 -3.78 -2.61
C LEU A 11 1.46 -2.93 -1.60
N GLU A 12 0.86 -1.83 -2.05
CA GLU A 12 -0.05 -1.01 -1.23
C GLU A 12 -1.26 -1.84 -0.77
N GLY A 13 -1.86 -2.64 -1.65
CA GLY A 13 -2.97 -3.53 -1.32
C GLY A 13 -2.57 -4.64 -0.34
N GLU A 14 -1.40 -5.25 -0.54
CA GLU A 14 -0.84 -6.25 0.38
C GLU A 14 -0.63 -5.66 1.78
N ILE A 15 0.01 -4.50 1.88
CA ILE A 15 0.22 -3.78 3.15
C ILE A 15 -1.12 -3.51 3.83
N ALA A 16 -2.10 -2.95 3.11
CA ALA A 16 -3.41 -2.62 3.67
C ALA A 16 -4.14 -3.87 4.21
N TYR A 17 -4.02 -5.01 3.52
CA TYR A 17 -4.62 -6.27 3.98
C TYR A 17 -3.92 -6.83 5.22
N ILE A 18 -2.59 -6.81 5.26
CA ILE A 18 -1.79 -7.24 6.41
C ILE A 18 -2.08 -6.35 7.63
N GLU A 19 -2.15 -5.03 7.44
CA GLU A 19 -2.53 -4.08 8.50
C GLU A 19 -3.94 -4.38 9.05
N PHE A 20 -4.90 -4.65 8.17
CA PHE A 20 -6.25 -5.01 8.57
C PHE A 20 -6.27 -6.30 9.44
N ASP A 21 -5.54 -7.34 9.02
CA ASP A 21 -5.46 -8.60 9.76
C ASP A 21 -4.71 -8.44 11.10
N LEU A 22 -3.66 -7.61 11.13
CA LEU A 22 -2.96 -7.23 12.35
C LEU A 22 -3.91 -6.58 13.35
N GLN A 23 -4.72 -5.61 12.90
CA GLN A 23 -5.69 -4.94 13.76
C GLN A 23 -6.77 -5.90 14.27
N ARG A 24 -7.20 -6.85 13.43
CA ARG A 24 -8.12 -7.92 13.85
C ARG A 24 -7.51 -8.80 14.93
N SER A 25 -6.28 -9.25 14.75
CA SER A 25 -5.57 -10.09 15.72
C SER A 25 -5.30 -9.35 17.02
N LYS A 26 -4.94 -8.07 16.98
CA LYS A 26 -4.79 -7.21 18.18
C LYS A 26 -6.11 -7.06 18.96
N ARG A 27 -7.24 -6.90 18.27
CA ARG A 27 -8.57 -6.88 18.92
C ARG A 27 -8.91 -8.22 19.57
N GLU A 28 -8.55 -9.34 18.92
CA GLU A 28 -8.73 -10.67 19.48
C GLU A 28 -7.89 -10.85 20.75
N LEU A 29 -6.60 -10.50 20.72
CA LEU A 29 -5.73 -10.56 21.89
C LEU A 29 -6.31 -9.76 23.07
N LYS A 30 -6.84 -8.56 22.80
CA LYS A 30 -7.47 -7.74 23.84
C LYS A 30 -8.62 -8.46 24.55
N ARG A 31 -9.41 -9.28 23.83
CA ARG A 31 -10.50 -10.08 24.42
C ARG A 31 -9.97 -11.14 25.37
N TRP A 32 -8.87 -11.78 25.00
CA TRP A 32 -8.19 -12.80 25.83
C TRP A 32 -7.49 -12.21 27.05
N VAL A 33 -6.91 -11.01 26.95
CA VAL A 33 -6.14 -10.42 28.06
C VAL A 33 -7.02 -9.65 29.04
N SER A 34 -8.08 -8.99 28.54
CA SER A 34 -8.83 -7.99 29.32
C SER A 34 -10.32 -7.90 28.97
N GLY A 35 -10.83 -8.84 28.18
CA GLY A 35 -12.20 -8.82 27.69
C GLY A 35 -12.99 -10.04 28.11
N ASP A 36 -13.98 -10.38 27.29
CA ASP A 36 -14.95 -11.44 27.55
C ASP A 36 -14.34 -12.85 27.61
N LEU A 37 -13.09 -13.02 27.17
CA LEU A 37 -12.38 -14.30 27.18
C LEU A 37 -11.29 -14.40 28.27
N GLN A 38 -11.15 -13.39 29.14
CA GLN A 38 -10.07 -13.32 30.14
C GLN A 38 -10.06 -14.48 31.16
N ASP A 39 -11.23 -15.02 31.49
CA ASP A 39 -11.38 -16.08 32.49
C ASP A 39 -11.29 -17.49 31.88
N VAL A 40 -11.13 -17.59 30.56
CA VAL A 40 -10.88 -18.86 29.87
C VAL A 40 -9.42 -19.22 30.09
N ARG A 41 -9.13 -20.31 30.82
CA ARG A 41 -7.76 -20.71 31.21
C ARG A 41 -6.81 -20.75 30.00
N LEU A 42 -5.93 -19.76 29.92
CA LEU A 42 -4.82 -19.71 28.98
C LEU A 42 -3.72 -20.67 29.45
N THR A 43 -3.69 -21.90 28.91
CA THR A 43 -2.48 -22.74 28.96
C THR A 43 -1.47 -22.26 27.89
N ALA A 44 -0.22 -22.73 27.93
CA ALA A 44 0.76 -22.40 26.89
C ALA A 44 0.33 -22.86 25.47
N GLU A 45 -0.59 -23.81 25.37
CA GLU A 45 -1.21 -24.28 24.12
C GLU A 45 -2.52 -23.55 23.78
N SER A 46 -2.92 -22.58 24.60
CA SER A 46 -4.19 -21.88 24.44
C SER A 46 -4.22 -21.07 23.14
N GLU A 47 -5.43 -20.88 22.65
CA GLU A 47 -5.66 -20.05 21.46
C GLU A 47 -5.15 -18.61 21.66
N GLY A 48 -5.17 -18.06 22.88
CA GLY A 48 -4.59 -16.75 23.18
C GLY A 48 -3.08 -16.69 22.97
N ALA A 49 -2.32 -17.72 23.38
CA ALA A 49 -0.86 -17.78 23.16
C ALA A 49 -0.51 -17.87 21.66
N LYS A 50 -1.33 -18.57 20.87
CA LYS A 50 -1.19 -18.64 19.41
C LYS A 50 -1.51 -17.30 18.73
N VAL A 51 -2.37 -16.47 19.32
CA VAL A 51 -2.68 -15.13 18.80
C VAL A 51 -1.46 -14.20 18.92
N GLU A 52 -0.70 -14.27 20.01
CA GLU A 52 0.53 -13.48 20.16
C GLU A 52 1.60 -13.86 19.13
N GLU A 53 1.84 -15.17 18.93
CA GLU A 53 2.76 -15.67 17.89
C GLU A 53 2.32 -15.24 16.48
N ARG A 54 1.02 -15.33 16.19
CA ARG A 54 0.44 -14.87 14.93
C ARG A 54 0.65 -13.37 14.73
N ILE A 55 0.41 -12.56 15.76
CA ILE A 55 0.66 -11.10 15.70
C ILE A 55 2.13 -10.84 15.39
N ALA A 56 3.06 -11.51 16.05
CA ALA A 56 4.50 -11.32 15.80
C ALA A 56 4.88 -11.67 14.35
N THR A 57 4.28 -12.71 13.78
CA THR A 57 4.49 -13.09 12.37
C THR A 57 3.94 -12.05 11.42
N ILE A 58 2.72 -11.55 11.66
CA ILE A 58 2.09 -10.49 10.85
C ILE A 58 2.91 -9.20 10.92
N GLU A 59 3.39 -8.80 12.10
CA GLU A 59 4.22 -7.59 12.26
C GLU A 59 5.56 -7.72 11.53
N TYR A 60 6.17 -8.91 11.57
CA TYR A 60 7.39 -9.20 10.82
C TYR A 60 7.16 -9.08 9.31
N GLU A 61 6.11 -9.70 8.79
CA GLU A 61 5.78 -9.62 7.36
C GLU A 61 5.47 -8.19 6.93
N LEU A 62 4.67 -7.47 7.73
CA LEU A 62 4.35 -6.06 7.49
C LEU A 62 5.62 -5.21 7.38
N ALA A 63 6.58 -5.40 8.29
CA ALA A 63 7.84 -4.66 8.27
C ALA A 63 8.63 -4.88 6.97
N HIS A 64 8.68 -6.11 6.45
CA HIS A 64 9.32 -6.40 5.16
C HIS A 64 8.63 -5.71 4.01
N LYS A 65 7.29 -5.77 3.94
CA LYS A 65 6.52 -5.11 2.88
C LYS A 65 6.66 -3.59 2.92
N MET A 66 6.71 -3.00 4.12
CA MET A 66 6.96 -1.56 4.28
C MET A 66 8.38 -1.17 3.82
N ASN A 67 9.39 -2.03 4.03
CA ASN A 67 10.73 -1.81 3.51
C ASN A 67 10.75 -1.88 1.96
N ASP A 68 10.08 -2.87 1.37
CA ASP A 68 9.94 -2.98 -0.09
C ASP A 68 9.27 -1.73 -0.67
N MET A 69 8.24 -1.22 0.01
CA MET A 69 7.52 0.00 -0.40
C MET A 69 8.42 1.23 -0.32
N TRP A 70 9.27 1.31 0.70
CA TRP A 70 10.24 2.39 0.82
C TRP A 70 11.29 2.35 -0.30
N ASP A 71 11.83 1.18 -0.62
CA ASP A 71 12.80 1.01 -1.72
C ASP A 71 12.17 1.31 -3.08
N LEU A 72 10.92 0.89 -3.30
CA LEU A 72 10.17 1.20 -4.50
C LEU A 72 9.94 2.72 -4.64
N ASN A 73 9.54 3.40 -3.57
CA ASN A 73 9.38 4.86 -3.58
C ASN A 73 10.67 5.60 -3.93
N LYS A 74 11.82 5.12 -3.44
CA LYS A 74 13.13 5.66 -3.82
C LYS A 74 13.42 5.47 -5.30
N LEU A 75 13.08 4.32 -5.87
CA LEU A 75 13.23 4.07 -7.30
C LEU A 75 12.35 5.01 -8.12
N ILE A 76 11.07 5.14 -7.74
CA ILE A 76 10.09 6.00 -8.43
C ILE A 76 10.58 7.46 -8.46
N CYS A 77 11.16 7.95 -7.36
CA CYS A 77 11.68 9.31 -7.27
C CYS A 77 12.84 9.62 -8.23
N LYS A 78 13.49 8.61 -8.82
CA LYS A 78 14.57 8.80 -9.81
C LYS A 78 14.05 9.03 -11.24
N PHE A 79 12.75 8.83 -11.50
CA PHE A 79 12.19 9.01 -12.83
C PHE A 79 11.85 10.48 -13.09
N GLU A 80 12.49 11.08 -14.10
CA GLU A 80 12.32 12.50 -14.44
C GLU A 80 11.29 12.77 -15.55
N GLY A 81 10.86 11.72 -16.27
CA GLY A 81 9.90 11.85 -17.36
C GLY A 81 8.54 12.38 -16.88
N LEU A 82 7.96 13.32 -17.64
CA LEU A 82 6.69 13.97 -17.29
C LEU A 82 5.58 12.94 -16.99
N GLU A 83 5.50 11.86 -17.75
CA GLU A 83 4.54 10.78 -17.54
C GLU A 83 4.72 10.10 -16.17
N HIS A 84 5.96 9.85 -15.77
CA HIS A 84 6.27 9.28 -14.46
C HIS A 84 5.91 10.24 -13.33
N GLN A 85 6.19 11.53 -13.50
CA GLN A 85 5.82 12.57 -12.54
C GLN A 85 4.30 12.66 -12.37
N ILE A 86 3.55 12.66 -13.48
CA ILE A 86 2.08 12.66 -13.47
C ILE A 86 1.55 11.44 -12.71
N LEU A 87 2.07 10.24 -13.00
CA LEU A 87 1.62 9.01 -12.35
C LEU A 87 1.97 8.98 -10.86
N LYS A 88 3.19 9.39 -10.48
CA LYS A 88 3.61 9.48 -9.08
C LYS A 88 2.70 10.43 -8.32
N LEU A 89 2.56 11.66 -8.78
CA LEU A 89 1.74 12.66 -8.08
C LEU A 89 0.27 12.21 -7.98
N LYS A 90 -0.23 11.48 -8.98
CA LYS A 90 -1.62 11.00 -9.01
C LYS A 90 -1.87 9.83 -8.06
N TYR A 91 -1.00 8.83 -8.08
CA TYR A 91 -1.25 7.53 -7.44
C TYR A 91 -0.45 7.30 -6.17
N VAL A 92 0.71 7.94 -6.02
CA VAL A 92 1.53 7.89 -4.81
C VAL A 92 1.20 9.06 -3.89
N ASP A 93 1.18 10.29 -4.44
CA ASP A 93 0.96 11.50 -3.65
C ASP A 93 -0.54 11.90 -3.56
N GLY A 94 -1.42 11.17 -4.24
CA GLY A 94 -2.88 11.31 -4.13
C GLY A 94 -3.48 12.59 -4.75
N LEU A 95 -2.74 13.34 -5.56
CA LEU A 95 -3.19 14.62 -6.10
C LEU A 95 -4.27 14.47 -7.19
N THR A 96 -5.06 15.53 -7.36
CA THR A 96 -5.96 15.66 -8.52
C THR A 96 -5.17 16.08 -9.76
N LEU A 97 -5.66 15.76 -10.96
CA LEU A 97 -5.00 16.19 -12.21
C LEU A 97 -4.91 17.73 -12.32
N ALA A 98 -5.84 18.46 -11.70
CA ALA A 98 -5.79 19.92 -11.62
C ALA A 98 -4.63 20.39 -10.73
N ASN A 99 -4.48 19.82 -9.54
CA ASN A 99 -3.37 20.15 -8.63
C ASN A 99 -2.02 19.76 -9.24
N ILE A 100 -1.94 18.64 -9.96
CA ILE A 100 -0.73 18.22 -10.69
C ILE A 100 -0.35 19.25 -11.75
N ALA A 101 -1.33 19.79 -12.47
CA ALA A 101 -1.07 20.83 -13.45
C ALA A 101 -0.50 22.10 -12.81
N SER A 102 -1.03 22.50 -11.65
CA SER A 102 -0.46 23.59 -10.87
C SER A 102 0.96 23.29 -10.37
N GLU A 103 1.19 22.11 -9.80
CA GLU A 103 2.49 21.69 -9.25
C GLU A 103 3.59 21.66 -10.33
N LEU A 104 3.26 21.12 -11.50
CA LEU A 104 4.18 21.00 -12.63
C LEU A 104 4.20 22.24 -13.54
N ASN A 105 3.44 23.30 -13.21
CA ASN A 105 3.28 24.51 -14.02
C ASN A 105 2.83 24.26 -15.47
N TYR A 106 1.92 23.32 -15.67
CA TYR A 106 1.30 23.02 -16.96
C TYR A 106 -0.16 23.47 -17.03
N ASN A 107 -0.67 23.59 -18.25
CA ASN A 107 -2.10 23.75 -18.47
C ASN A 107 -2.86 22.48 -18.00
N PRO A 108 -4.00 22.62 -17.27
CA PRO A 108 -4.78 21.47 -16.80
C PRO A 108 -5.29 20.53 -17.89
N ASP A 109 -5.66 21.06 -19.07
CA ASP A 109 -6.10 20.25 -20.21
C ASP A 109 -4.96 19.44 -20.80
N TYR A 110 -3.73 19.98 -20.78
CA TYR A 110 -2.54 19.27 -21.22
C TYR A 110 -2.25 18.06 -20.31
N ILE A 111 -2.25 18.25 -18.99
CA ILE A 111 -2.06 17.14 -18.04
C ILE A 111 -3.15 16.08 -18.18
N ARG A 112 -4.42 16.48 -18.31
CA ARG A 112 -5.54 15.53 -18.50
C ARG A 112 -5.36 14.67 -19.75
N ARG A 113 -4.99 15.28 -20.88
CA ARG A 113 -4.73 14.55 -22.13
C ARG A 113 -3.52 13.62 -22.00
N ARG A 114 -2.42 14.10 -21.42
CA ARG A 114 -1.21 13.30 -21.24
C ARG A 114 -1.43 12.09 -20.34
N HIS A 115 -2.17 12.28 -19.23
CA HIS A 115 -2.59 11.20 -18.35
C HIS A 115 -3.44 10.17 -19.10
N ALA A 116 -4.42 10.61 -19.89
CA ALA A 116 -5.27 9.71 -20.67
C ALA A 116 -4.47 8.89 -21.71
N GLU A 117 -3.48 9.48 -22.37
CA GLU A 117 -2.58 8.78 -23.29
C GLU A 117 -1.75 7.71 -22.57
N VAL A 118 -1.15 8.06 -21.44
CA VAL A 118 -0.37 7.12 -20.61
C VAL A 118 -1.23 5.96 -20.14
N MET A 119 -2.44 6.23 -19.65
CA MET A 119 -3.34 5.18 -19.17
C MET A 119 -3.82 4.23 -20.27
N LYS A 120 -3.92 4.69 -21.52
CA LYS A 120 -4.19 3.79 -22.66
C LYS A 120 -3.05 2.79 -22.85
N VAL A 121 -1.81 3.25 -22.75
CA VAL A 121 -0.62 2.40 -22.87
C VAL A 121 -0.53 1.40 -21.72
N VAL A 122 -0.75 1.86 -20.48
CA VAL A 122 -0.76 0.99 -19.28
C VAL A 122 -1.78 -0.13 -19.45
N LYS A 123 -3.04 0.21 -19.77
CA LYS A 123 -4.11 -0.78 -19.96
C LYS A 123 -3.84 -1.74 -21.10
N PHE A 124 -3.23 -1.27 -22.19
CA PHE A 124 -2.89 -2.13 -23.31
C PHE A 124 -1.82 -3.16 -22.92
N ILE A 125 -0.80 -2.74 -22.16
CA ILE A 125 0.25 -3.64 -21.67
C ILE A 125 -0.30 -4.65 -20.66
N ASP A 126 -1.21 -4.23 -19.77
CA ASP A 126 -1.84 -5.15 -18.80
C ASP A 126 -2.72 -6.23 -19.46
N ALA A 127 -3.17 -6.00 -20.70
CA ALA A 127 -3.98 -6.95 -21.45
C ALA A 127 -3.17 -7.94 -22.31
N LEU A 128 -1.84 -7.78 -22.39
CA LEU A 128 -0.91 -8.67 -23.08
C LEU A 128 -0.37 -9.75 -22.13
#